data_AF-A0A7W1JPR0-F1
#
_entry.id   AF-A0A7W1JPR0-F1
#
_cell.length_a   1.000
_cell.length_b   1.000
_cell.length_c   1.000
_cell.angle_alpha   90.00
_cell.angle_beta   90.00
_cell.angle_gamma   90.00
#
_symmetry.space_group_name_H-M   'P 1'
#
loop_
_entity.id
_entity.type
_entity.pdbx_description
1 polymer ?
#
loop_
_entity_poly.entity_id
_entity_poly.type
_entity_poly.pdbx_seq_one_letter_code
_entity_poly.pdbx_strand_id
1 'polypeptide(L)'
;MATAGMGQVTEAWVARYNGSANSDDQASALAVDAAGNVYVTGSSYGARTGWDYATIKYDSNGNQLWVARYAGPANGDYARALAVDAAGNVYVTGYSDPGE
;
A
#
# COMPACT_ATOMS: atom_id res chain seq x y z
N MET A 1 -28.29 8.72 34.72
CA MET A 1 -26.95 8.18 34.39
C MET A 1 -26.98 7.75 32.94
N ALA A 2 -26.20 8.39 32.07
CA ALA A 2 -26.11 8.01 30.66
C ALA A 2 -24.97 7.00 30.50
N THR A 3 -25.28 5.77 30.12
CA THR A 3 -24.30 4.77 29.71
C THR A 3 -23.81 5.12 28.31
N ALA A 4 -22.57 5.55 28.20
CA ALA A 4 -21.88 5.61 26.92
C ALA A 4 -21.75 4.18 26.38
N GLY A 5 -22.49 3.85 25.32
CA GLY A 5 -22.30 2.60 24.60
C GLY A 5 -20.92 2.63 23.94
N MET A 6 -20.00 1.79 24.41
CA MET A 6 -18.74 1.58 23.71
C MET A 6 -19.07 0.89 22.38
N GLY A 7 -18.93 1.61 21.27
CA GLY A 7 -19.10 1.02 19.94
C GLY A 7 -18.06 -0.09 19.75
N GLN A 8 -18.53 -1.33 19.63
CA GLN A 8 -17.66 -2.46 19.30
C GLN A 8 -17.11 -2.26 17.88
N VAL A 9 -15.80 -2.38 17.72
CA VAL A 9 -15.16 -2.38 16.40
C VAL A 9 -15.36 -3.76 15.79
N THR A 10 -15.98 -3.82 14.61
CA THR A 10 -16.12 -5.03 13.80
C THR A 10 -15.16 -4.94 12.62
N GLU A 11 -14.38 -5.99 12.37
CA GLU A 11 -13.54 -6.09 11.17
C GLU A 11 -14.41 -6.15 9.91
N ALA A 12 -14.18 -5.24 8.96
CA ALA A 12 -14.92 -5.24 7.70
C ALA A 12 -14.37 -6.28 6.72
N TRP A 13 -13.05 -6.35 6.57
CA TRP A 13 -12.37 -7.28 5.66
C TRP A 13 -10.87 -7.39 5.98
N VAL A 14 -10.24 -8.44 5.46
CA VAL A 14 -8.78 -8.64 5.45
C VAL A 14 -8.33 -8.94 4.03
N ALA A 15 -7.33 -8.19 3.55
CA ALA A 15 -6.63 -8.45 2.31
C ALA A 15 -5.13 -8.65 2.59
N ARG A 16 -4.52 -9.63 1.93
CA ARG A 16 -3.08 -9.88 1.97
C ARG A 16 -2.54 -9.75 0.55
N TYR A 17 -1.55 -8.89 0.38
CA TYR A 17 -0.77 -8.82 -0.85
C TYR A 17 0.40 -9.79 -0.74
N ASN A 18 0.69 -10.47 -1.84
CA ASN A 18 1.85 -11.34 -1.98
C ASN A 18 2.58 -10.99 -3.27
N GLY A 19 3.80 -10.48 -3.14
CA GLY A 19 4.64 -10.04 -4.26
C GLY A 19 5.09 -11.18 -5.18
N SER A 20 5.75 -10.82 -6.28
CA SER A 20 6.20 -11.77 -7.31
C SER A 20 7.26 -12.75 -6.80
N ALA A 21 7.99 -12.41 -5.74
CA ALA A 21 8.99 -13.30 -5.12
C ALA A 21 8.39 -14.29 -4.12
N ASN A 22 7.10 -14.18 -3.77
CA ASN A 22 6.50 -14.94 -2.67
C ASN A 22 7.36 -14.84 -1.38
N SER A 23 7.75 -13.61 -1.05
CA SER A 23 8.68 -13.27 0.03
C SER A 23 8.15 -12.04 0.76
N ASP A 24 9.02 -11.27 1.42
CA ASP A 24 8.58 -10.21 2.31
C ASP A 24 7.87 -9.07 1.57
N ASP A 25 6.72 -8.67 2.13
CA ASP A 25 5.92 -7.54 1.71
C ASP A 25 5.64 -6.65 2.93
N GLN A 26 6.06 -5.40 2.87
CA GLN A 26 6.05 -4.48 4.01
C GLN A 26 5.28 -3.21 3.66
N ALA A 27 4.08 -3.07 4.23
CA ALA A 27 3.32 -1.83 4.14
C ALA A 27 3.96 -0.73 5.01
N SER A 28 4.04 0.49 4.48
CA SER A 28 4.64 1.65 5.17
C SER A 28 3.68 2.82 5.34
N ALA A 29 2.72 3.00 4.44
CA ALA A 29 1.71 4.05 4.54
C ALA A 29 0.41 3.65 3.85
N LEU A 30 -0.70 4.30 4.26
CA LEU A 30 -1.99 4.17 3.60
C LEU A 30 -2.74 5.51 3.53
N ALA A 31 -3.67 5.62 2.59
CA ALA A 31 -4.66 6.69 2.52
C ALA A 31 -6.02 6.14 2.10
N VAL A 32 -7.09 6.89 2.36
CA VAL A 32 -8.46 6.54 1.99
C VAL A 32 -9.07 7.73 1.25
N ASP A 33 -9.72 7.47 0.11
CA ASP A 33 -10.42 8.52 -0.64
C ASP A 33 -11.88 8.71 -0.17
N ALA A 34 -12.57 9.71 -0.72
CA ALA A 34 -13.95 10.02 -0.36
C ALA A 34 -14.96 8.92 -0.74
N ALA A 35 -14.60 7.99 -1.63
CA ALA A 35 -15.41 6.84 -1.99
C ALA A 35 -15.13 5.61 -1.08
N GLY A 36 -14.19 5.74 -0.13
CA GLY A 36 -13.80 4.66 0.77
C GLY A 36 -12.82 3.66 0.15
N ASN A 37 -12.21 3.97 -1.00
CA ASN A 37 -11.14 3.13 -1.51
C ASN A 37 -9.88 3.30 -0.65
N VAL A 38 -9.21 2.20 -0.36
CA VAL A 38 -7.99 2.18 0.46
C VAL A 38 -6.78 2.01 -0.45
N TYR A 39 -5.80 2.88 -0.29
CA TYR A 39 -4.54 2.84 -1.01
C TYR A 39 -3.44 2.51 -0.02
N VAL A 40 -2.67 1.47 -0.26
CA VAL A 40 -1.57 1.04 0.59
C VAL A 40 -0.29 1.06 -0.22
N THR A 41 0.76 1.71 0.29
CA THR A 41 2.09 1.65 -0.29
C THR A 41 3.07 0.96 0.66
N GLY A 42 4.16 0.47 0.11
CA GLY A 42 5.12 -0.35 0.82
C GLY A 42 6.27 -0.80 -0.06
N SER A 43 7.14 -1.61 0.53
CA SER A 43 8.23 -2.29 -0.16
C SER A 43 7.89 -3.76 -0.31
N SER A 44 8.15 -4.36 -1.46
CA SER A 44 7.83 -5.75 -1.76
C SER A 44 8.98 -6.40 -2.48
N TYR A 45 9.41 -7.58 -2.02
CA TYR A 45 10.50 -8.29 -2.66
C TYR A 45 10.08 -8.79 -4.05
N GLY A 46 10.81 -8.38 -5.08
CA GLY A 46 10.69 -8.79 -6.47
C GLY A 46 11.70 -9.89 -6.79
N ALA A 47 11.27 -10.92 -7.54
CA ALA A 47 12.07 -12.13 -7.78
C ALA A 47 13.43 -11.88 -8.46
N ARG A 48 13.60 -10.74 -9.12
CA ARG A 48 14.82 -10.37 -9.87
C ARG A 48 15.31 -8.95 -9.58
N THR A 49 14.62 -8.23 -8.71
CA THR A 49 14.79 -6.78 -8.51
C THR A 49 14.97 -6.41 -7.04
N GLY A 50 14.98 -7.38 -6.11
CA GLY A 50 15.14 -7.06 -4.69
C GLY A 50 13.95 -6.29 -4.14
N TRP A 51 14.18 -5.26 -3.33
CA TRP A 51 13.08 -4.46 -2.80
C TRP A 51 12.55 -3.50 -3.87
N ASP A 52 11.27 -3.64 -4.23
CA ASP A 52 10.56 -2.72 -5.11
C ASP A 52 9.52 -1.91 -4.32
N TYR A 53 9.10 -0.76 -4.83
CA TYR A 53 7.86 -0.16 -4.36
C TYR A 53 6.68 -1.03 -4.81
N ALA A 54 5.70 -1.20 -3.94
CA ALA A 54 4.39 -1.73 -4.29
C ALA A 54 3.31 -0.81 -3.73
N THR A 55 2.39 -0.39 -4.60
CA THR A 55 1.20 0.36 -4.21
C THR A 55 -0.04 -0.37 -4.69
N ILE A 56 -0.98 -0.61 -3.81
CA ILE A 56 -2.21 -1.36 -4.08
C ILE A 56 -3.40 -0.47 -3.76
N LYS A 57 -4.43 -0.49 -4.62
CA LYS A 57 -5.73 0.08 -4.31
C LYS A 57 -6.73 -1.05 -4.08
N TYR A 58 -7.49 -0.93 -3.00
CA TYR A 58 -8.65 -1.75 -2.69
C TYR A 58 -9.92 -0.90 -2.74
N ASP A 59 -11.05 -1.48 -3.16
CA ASP A 59 -12.35 -0.84 -2.97
C ASP A 59 -12.80 -0.89 -1.51
N SER A 60 -13.93 -0.27 -1.19
CA SER A 60 -14.48 -0.23 0.18
C SER A 60 -14.83 -1.61 0.75
N ASN A 61 -14.96 -2.63 -0.09
CA ASN A 61 -15.26 -4.01 0.29
C ASN A 61 -13.99 -4.87 0.41
N GLY A 62 -12.80 -4.30 0.18
CA GLY A 62 -11.52 -5.00 0.23
C GLY A 62 -11.13 -5.71 -1.07
N ASN A 63 -11.84 -5.48 -2.17
CA ASN A 63 -11.45 -6.05 -3.46
C ASN A 63 -10.26 -5.27 -4.04
N GLN A 64 -9.21 -5.97 -4.47
CA GLN A 64 -8.07 -5.33 -5.13
C GLN A 64 -8.49 -4.79 -6.49
N LEU A 65 -8.36 -3.48 -6.68
CA LEU A 65 -8.66 -2.79 -7.94
C LEU A 65 -7.43 -2.73 -8.86
N TRP A 66 -6.26 -2.43 -8.30
CA TRP A 66 -5.01 -2.42 -9.06
C TRP A 66 -3.78 -2.54 -8.15
N VAL A 67 -2.66 -2.89 -8.78
CA VAL A 67 -1.32 -2.88 -8.19
C VAL A 67 -0.38 -2.13 -9.14
N ALA A 68 0.37 -1.19 -8.60
CA ALA A 68 1.44 -0.49 -9.28
C ALA A 68 2.77 -0.78 -8.57
N ARG A 69 3.77 -1.20 -9.34
CA ARG A 69 5.12 -1.45 -8.83
C ARG A 69 6.12 -0.51 -9.49
N TYR A 70 7.12 -0.11 -8.73
CA TYR A 70 8.30 0.57 -9.25
C TYR A 70 9.53 -0.18 -8.80
N ALA A 71 10.30 -0.66 -9.78
CA ALA A 71 11.59 -1.29 -9.60
C ALA A 71 12.62 -0.40 -10.31
N GLY A 72 13.51 0.17 -9.53
CA GLY A 72 14.63 0.97 -9.98
C GLY A 72 15.70 0.13 -10.67
N PRO A 73 16.80 0.77 -11.09
CA PRO A 73 17.91 0.08 -11.76
C PRO A 73 18.72 -0.83 -10.82
N ALA A 74 18.65 -0.61 -9.50
CA ALA A 74 19.27 -1.47 -8.48
C ALA A 74 18.21 -2.17 -7.60
N ASN A 75 18.67 -2.90 -6.58
CA ASN A 75 17.83 -3.83 -5.83
C ASN A 75 17.17 -3.25 -4.56
N GLY A 76 17.09 -1.92 -4.45
CA GLY A 76 16.84 -1.21 -3.19
C GLY A 76 15.88 -0.03 -3.33
N ASP A 77 14.59 -0.30 -3.47
CA ASP A 77 13.54 0.70 -3.56
C ASP A 77 12.57 0.57 -2.37
N TYR A 78 12.51 1.62 -1.55
CA TYR A 78 11.67 1.66 -0.37
C TYR A 78 10.69 2.84 -0.37
N ALA A 79 9.40 2.53 -0.53
CA ALA A 79 8.32 3.50 -0.39
C ALA A 79 8.10 3.86 1.08
N ARG A 80 7.95 5.16 1.37
CA ARG A 80 7.78 5.67 2.75
C ARG A 80 6.50 6.45 2.99
N ALA A 81 5.97 7.12 1.96
CA ALA A 81 4.79 7.94 2.11
C ALA A 81 3.92 7.90 0.85
N LEU A 82 2.62 8.09 1.07
CA LEU A 82 1.61 8.16 0.02
C LEU A 82 0.62 9.28 0.33
N ALA A 83 0.22 10.01 -0.70
CA ALA A 83 -0.88 10.96 -0.67
C ALA A 83 -1.82 10.71 -1.86
N VAL A 84 -3.11 10.95 -1.64
CA VAL A 84 -4.14 10.88 -2.69
C VAL A 84 -4.83 12.23 -2.75
N ASP A 85 -4.90 12.82 -3.94
CA ASP A 85 -5.60 14.09 -4.14
C ASP A 85 -7.11 13.88 -4.38
N ALA A 86 -7.86 14.99 -4.44
CA ALA A 86 -9.30 14.95 -4.66
C ALA A 86 -9.71 14.44 -6.06
N ALA A 87 -8.79 14.42 -7.02
CA ALA A 87 -9.00 13.85 -8.35
C ALA A 87 -8.71 12.34 -8.39
N GLY A 88 -8.18 11.77 -7.31
CA GLY A 88 -7.79 10.36 -7.22
C GLY A 88 -6.38 10.07 -7.73
N ASN A 89 -5.56 11.10 -7.97
CA ASN A 89 -4.15 10.90 -8.29
C ASN A 89 -3.39 10.43 -7.05
N VAL A 90 -2.47 9.50 -7.25
CA VAL A 90 -1.68 8.88 -6.17
C VAL A 90 -0.23 9.30 -6.30
N TYR A 91 0.32 9.86 -5.22
CA TYR A 91 1.70 10.31 -5.14
C TYR A 91 2.44 9.44 -4.12
N VAL A 92 3.51 8.79 -4.54
CA VAL A 92 4.32 7.91 -3.69
C VAL A 92 5.74 8.45 -3.65
N THR A 93 6.32 8.50 -2.44
CA THR A 93 7.69 8.96 -2.24
C THR A 93 8.46 8.02 -1.33
N GLY A 94 9.79 8.10 -1.40
CA GLY A 94 10.71 7.24 -0.68
C GLY A 94 12.13 7.44 -1.22
N TYR A 95 12.95 6.40 -1.16
CA TYR A 95 14.26 6.38 -1.80
C TYR A 95 14.42 5.15 -2.70
N SER A 96 15.32 5.26 -3.67
CA SER A 96 15.65 4.25 -4.67
C SER A 96 17.16 4.26 -4.84
N ASP A 97 17.77 3.08 -4.90
CA ASP A 97 19.18 2.95 -5.20
C ASP A 97 19.40 3.15 -6.72
N PRO A 98 20.24 4.11 -7.14
CA PRO A 98 20.42 4.42 -8.55
C PRO A 98 21.27 3.38 -9.32
N GLY A 99 21.93 2.45 -8.61
CA GLY A 99 22.90 1.52 -9.19
C GLY A 99 24.20 2.21 -9.57
N GLU A 100 25.34 1.68 -9.10
CA GLU A 100 26.67 2.03 -9.60
C GLU A 100 27.29 0.87 -10.37
#